data_AF-A0A7X7LZ25-F1
#
_entry.id   AF-A0A7X7LZ25-F1
#
_cell.length_a   1.000
_cell.length_b   1.000
_cell.length_c   1.000
_cell.angle_alpha   90.00
_cell.angle_beta   90.00
_cell.angle_gamma   90.00
#
_symmetry.space_group_name_H-M   'P 1'
#
loop_
_entity.id
_entity.type
_entity.pdbx_description
1 polymer ?
#
loop_
_entity_poly.entity_id
_entity_poly.type
_entity_poly.pdbx_seq_one_letter_code
_entity_poly.pdbx_strand_id
1 'polypeptide(L)'
;MRDLVLFLIVVPGGLMALRHPFVGAMMWTWISIMNPHRMAYGFMFDAPVAMFIAVCTLVGLLASKEKRNPFIGAPVTWLAILIGWMCITTVFAFDTASSLGMLEKVLKIDLMVLVILMLIRTKREMMVFAWVLTLSVAFFGIKGGIFTLSTGGAFHVRGPSGSYLEENNSLAVALIMTVPMLRFLQTTLEKAWQKHAMTAAMVLC
;
A
#
# COMPACT_ATOMS: atom_id res chain seq x y z
N MET A 1 3.22 -6.03 22.95
CA MET A 1 2.47 -7.17 22.34
C MET A 1 2.27 -6.99 20.83
N ARG A 2 1.80 -5.84 20.33
CA ARG A 2 1.65 -5.59 18.88
C ARG A 2 2.96 -5.69 18.10
N ASP A 3 4.07 -5.23 18.68
CA ASP A 3 5.41 -5.33 18.07
C ASP A 3 5.83 -6.77 17.78
N LEU A 4 5.60 -7.70 18.72
CA LEU A 4 5.92 -9.11 18.54
C LEU A 4 5.07 -9.75 17.44
N VAL A 5 3.78 -9.42 17.38
CA VAL A 5 2.88 -9.92 16.32
C VAL A 5 3.36 -9.41 14.96
N LEU A 6 3.68 -8.13 14.84
CA LEU A 6 4.19 -7.57 13.59
C LEU A 6 5.53 -8.19 13.19
N PHE A 7 6.44 -8.36 14.15
CA PHE A 7 7.73 -9.02 13.92
C PHE A 7 7.55 -10.46 13.41
N LEU A 8 6.66 -11.23 14.04
CA LEU A 8 6.34 -12.61 13.65
C LEU A 8 5.62 -12.71 12.31
N ILE A 9 5.00 -11.65 11.81
CA ILE A 9 4.45 -11.61 10.45
C ILE A 9 5.53 -11.18 9.46
N VAL A 10 6.23 -10.08 9.74
CA VAL A 10 7.19 -9.42 8.85
C VAL A 10 8.39 -10.31 8.56
N VAL A 11 9.03 -10.89 9.58
CA VAL A 11 10.29 -11.62 9.38
C VAL A 11 10.06 -12.90 8.59
N PRO A 12 9.14 -13.81 8.98
CA PRO A 12 8.84 -14.99 8.18
C PRO A 12 8.30 -14.64 6.79
N GLY A 13 7.49 -13.59 6.69
CA GLY A 13 6.97 -13.11 5.42
C GLY A 13 8.03 -12.57 4.47
N GLY A 14 9.03 -11.83 4.99
CA GLY A 14 10.20 -11.40 4.24
C GLY A 14 11.07 -12.58 3.80
N LEU A 15 11.30 -13.57 4.68
CA LEU A 15 12.00 -14.80 4.31
C LEU A 15 11.25 -15.59 3.24
N MET A 16 9.91 -15.62 3.30
CA MET A 16 9.08 -16.23 2.28
C MET A 16 9.16 -15.47 0.96
N ALA A 17 9.28 -14.13 0.98
CA ALA A 17 9.46 -13.31 -0.21
C ALA A 17 10.72 -13.66 -1.02
N LEU A 18 11.77 -14.18 -0.37
CA LEU A 18 12.99 -14.64 -1.06
C LEU A 18 12.71 -15.83 -1.99
N ARG A 19 11.73 -16.69 -1.66
CA ARG A 19 11.32 -17.82 -2.50
C ARG A 19 10.09 -17.52 -3.35
N HIS A 20 9.17 -16.72 -2.82
CA HIS A 20 7.91 -16.35 -3.46
C HIS A 20 7.74 -14.82 -3.44
N PRO A 21 8.34 -14.11 -4.41
CA PRO A 21 8.38 -12.65 -4.40
C PRO A 21 7.00 -11.99 -4.43
N PHE A 22 6.00 -12.67 -5.00
CA PHE A 22 4.60 -12.21 -4.97
C PHE A 22 4.09 -11.98 -3.54
N VAL A 23 4.46 -12.83 -2.57
CA VAL A 23 4.10 -12.64 -1.16
C VAL A 23 4.74 -11.37 -0.62
N GLY A 24 6.01 -11.15 -0.94
CA GLY A 24 6.73 -9.93 -0.58
C GLY A 24 6.09 -8.67 -1.14
N ALA A 25 5.66 -8.69 -2.40
CA ALA A 25 4.90 -7.61 -3.03
C ALA A 25 3.60 -7.30 -2.25
N MET A 26 2.80 -8.31 -1.91
CA MET A 26 1.56 -8.10 -1.14
C MET A 26 1.84 -7.54 0.27
N MET A 27 2.85 -8.06 0.94
CA MET A 27 3.23 -7.56 2.26
C MET A 27 3.77 -6.14 2.21
N TRP A 28 4.55 -5.81 1.18
CA TRP A 28 5.03 -4.45 0.98
C TRP A 28 3.86 -3.50 0.74
N THR A 29 2.89 -3.87 -0.11
CA THR A 29 1.67 -3.07 -0.32
C THR A 29 0.92 -2.85 0.99
N TRP A 30 0.70 -3.92 1.76
CA TRP A 30 0.03 -3.83 3.06
C TRP A 30 0.76 -2.90 4.03
N ILE A 31 2.08 -3.03 4.16
CA ILE A 31 2.86 -2.24 5.12
C ILE A 31 3.02 -0.80 4.69
N SER A 32 3.20 -0.54 3.39
CA SER A 32 3.36 0.81 2.87
C SER A 32 2.05 1.62 2.95
N ILE A 33 0.91 0.96 2.76
CA ILE A 33 -0.41 1.62 2.75
C ILE A 33 -1.04 1.66 4.15
N MET A 34 -1.14 0.51 4.82
CA MET A 34 -1.77 0.44 6.15
C MET A 34 -0.84 0.94 7.26
N ASN A 35 0.47 0.92 7.04
CA ASN A 35 1.48 1.35 8.00
C ASN A 35 1.24 0.82 9.45
N PRO A 36 1.15 -0.51 9.64
CA PRO A 36 0.85 -1.09 10.93
C PRO A 36 1.97 -0.91 11.95
N HIS A 37 3.22 -0.76 11.48
CA HIS A 37 4.38 -0.58 12.34
C HIS A 37 4.31 0.75 13.12
N ARG A 38 3.78 1.82 12.50
CA ARG A 38 3.48 3.09 13.19
C ARG A 38 2.33 3.01 14.20
N MET A 39 1.60 1.89 14.28
CA MET A 39 0.59 1.65 15.32
C MET A 39 1.11 0.81 16.49
N ALA A 40 2.37 0.39 16.42
CA ALA A 40 3.07 -0.26 17.52
C ALA A 40 3.67 0.81 18.46
N TYR A 41 4.12 0.38 19.65
CA TYR A 41 4.63 1.30 20.68
C TYR A 41 6.06 0.97 21.12
N GLY A 42 6.66 -0.11 20.60
CA GLY A 42 8.01 -0.55 20.93
C GLY A 42 8.95 -0.47 19.73
N PHE A 43 9.90 -1.39 19.68
CA PHE A 43 10.99 -1.41 18.70
C PHE A 43 10.55 -1.48 17.23
N MET A 44 9.32 -1.91 16.93
CA MET A 44 8.81 -1.95 15.55
C MET A 44 8.37 -0.59 15.04
N PHE A 45 8.14 0.40 15.91
CA PHE A 45 7.65 1.72 15.49
C PHE A 45 8.64 2.46 14.57
N ASP A 46 9.94 2.39 14.86
CA ASP A 46 11.00 3.04 14.09
C ASP A 46 11.78 2.07 13.17
N ALA A 47 11.42 0.79 13.18
CA ALA A 47 12.08 -0.20 12.34
C ALA A 47 11.77 0.07 10.85
N PRO A 48 12.75 -0.05 9.94
CA PRO A 48 12.57 0.16 8.50
C PRO A 48 11.89 -1.07 7.83
N VAL A 49 10.69 -1.41 8.29
CA VAL A 49 9.97 -2.64 7.94
C VAL A 49 9.70 -2.76 6.43
N ALA A 50 9.23 -1.67 5.81
CA ALA A 50 8.95 -1.66 4.37
C ALA A 50 10.23 -1.87 3.53
N MET A 51 11.37 -1.33 3.98
CA MET A 51 12.66 -1.50 3.30
C MET A 51 13.13 -2.96 3.39
N PHE A 52 13.02 -3.59 4.56
CA PHE A 52 13.36 -5.00 4.73
C PHE A 52 12.59 -5.89 3.75
N ILE A 53 11.26 -5.71 3.66
CA ILE A 53 10.44 -6.50 2.73
C ILE A 53 10.77 -6.18 1.28
N ALA A 54 11.00 -4.90 0.93
CA ALA A 54 11.39 -4.51 -0.41
C ALA A 54 12.69 -5.21 -0.85
N VAL A 55 13.70 -5.21 0.01
CA VAL A 55 14.98 -5.89 -0.26
C VAL A 55 14.77 -7.39 -0.44
N CYS A 56 14.05 -8.06 0.47
CA CYS A 56 13.76 -9.48 0.32
C CYS A 56 13.00 -9.79 -0.97
N THR A 57 12.04 -8.94 -1.35
CA THR A 57 11.24 -9.09 -2.57
C THR A 57 12.10 -8.92 -3.82
N LEU A 58 12.97 -7.90 -3.85
CA LEU A 58 13.89 -7.66 -4.96
C LEU A 58 14.89 -8.81 -5.12
N VAL A 59 15.49 -9.28 -4.03
CA VAL A 59 16.41 -10.44 -4.05
C VAL A 59 15.69 -11.69 -4.55
N GLY A 60 14.48 -11.96 -4.04
CA GLY A 60 13.66 -13.07 -4.52
C GLY A 60 13.27 -12.93 -5.99
N LEU A 61 12.98 -11.72 -6.47
CA LEU A 61 12.63 -11.44 -7.87
C LEU A 61 13.82 -11.73 -8.82
N LEU A 62 15.05 -11.45 -8.39
CA LEU A 62 16.24 -11.78 -9.16
C LEU A 62 16.44 -13.30 -9.28
N ALA A 63 16.16 -14.05 -8.21
CA ALA A 63 16.24 -15.52 -8.21
C ALA A 63 15.04 -16.18 -8.92
N SER A 64 13.91 -15.50 -9.01
CA SER A 64 12.68 -16.05 -9.60
C SER A 64 12.67 -15.97 -11.12
N LYS A 65 12.27 -17.08 -11.75
CA LYS A 65 11.96 -17.15 -13.19
C LYS A 65 10.52 -16.69 -13.50
N GLU A 66 9.69 -16.58 -12.47
CA GLU A 66 8.27 -16.30 -12.54
C GLU A 66 7.98 -14.79 -12.53
N LYS A 67 8.46 -14.09 -13.55
CA LYS A 67 8.26 -12.65 -13.73
C LYS A 67 7.77 -12.32 -15.15
N ARG A 68 6.95 -11.28 -15.27
CA ARG A 68 6.48 -10.74 -16.54
C ARG A 68 7.11 -9.37 -16.80
N ASN A 69 7.19 -8.98 -18.07
CA ASN A 69 7.53 -7.60 -18.43
C ASN A 69 6.48 -6.65 -17.81
N PRO A 70 6.89 -5.63 -17.03
CA PRO A 70 5.93 -4.70 -16.41
C PRO A 70 5.31 -3.74 -17.44
N PHE A 71 5.96 -3.50 -18.58
CA PHE A 71 5.53 -2.54 -19.60
C PHE A 71 4.43 -3.11 -20.50
N ILE A 72 3.28 -3.40 -19.91
CA ILE A 72 2.10 -3.88 -20.62
C ILE A 72 1.07 -2.76 -20.66
N GLY A 73 0.84 -2.24 -21.88
CA GLY A 73 -0.12 -1.17 -22.14
C GLY A 73 0.43 0.24 -21.90
N ALA A 74 -0.34 1.22 -22.35
CA ALA A 74 0.05 2.64 -22.28
C ALA A 74 0.30 3.19 -20.86
N PRO A 75 -0.45 2.82 -19.80
CA PRO A 75 -0.29 3.45 -18.49
C PRO A 75 1.10 3.29 -17.88
N VAL A 76 1.71 2.11 -18.00
CA VAL A 76 3.03 1.84 -17.42
C VAL A 76 4.12 2.57 -18.18
N THR A 77 3.99 2.68 -19.51
CA THR A 77 4.90 3.48 -20.34
C THR A 77 4.84 4.95 -19.98
N TRP A 78 3.63 5.51 -19.80
CA TRP A 78 3.45 6.89 -19.35
C TRP A 78 3.99 7.12 -17.95
N LEU A 79 3.83 6.16 -17.04
CA LEU A 79 4.46 6.22 -15.71
C LEU A 79 5.99 6.30 -15.83
N ALA A 80 6.62 5.47 -16.66
CA ALA A 80 8.07 5.52 -16.85
C ALA A 80 8.56 6.82 -17.50
N ILE A 81 7.80 7.35 -18.47
CA ILE A 81 8.08 8.68 -19.04
C ILE A 81 7.98 9.75 -17.96
N LEU A 82 6.95 9.69 -17.10
CA LEU A 82 6.77 10.62 -15.99
C LEU A 82 7.92 10.53 -14.98
N ILE A 83 8.39 9.32 -14.66
CA ILE A 83 9.57 9.11 -13.80
C ILE A 83 10.80 9.77 -14.42
N GLY A 84 11.04 9.55 -15.72
CA GLY A 84 12.13 10.22 -16.43
C GLY A 84 12.01 11.75 -16.40
N TRP A 85 10.79 12.27 -16.58
CA TRP A 85 10.50 13.69 -16.50
C TRP A 85 10.73 14.28 -15.10
N MET A 86 10.37 13.54 -14.04
CA MET A 86 10.66 13.94 -12.65
C MET A 86 12.17 14.04 -12.38
N CYS A 87 12.97 13.12 -12.92
CA CYS A 87 14.42 13.20 -12.84
C CYS A 87 14.96 14.46 -13.54
N ILE A 88 14.47 14.76 -14.74
CA ILE A 88 14.89 15.96 -15.50
C ILE A 88 14.52 17.23 -14.74
N THR A 89 13.26 17.38 -14.34
CA THR A 89 12.79 18.58 -13.62
C THR A 89 13.50 18.79 -12.28
N THR A 90 13.91 17.73 -11.59
CA THR A 90 14.68 17.82 -10.34
C THR A 90 16.08 18.41 -10.55
N VAL A 91 16.72 18.14 -11.69
CA VAL A 91 18.03 18.74 -12.05
C VAL A 91 17.91 20.26 -12.21
N PHE A 92 16.75 20.75 -12.65
CA PHE A 92 16.47 22.17 -12.84
C PHE A 92 15.69 22.82 -11.68
N ALA A 93 15.57 22.14 -10.53
CA ALA A 93 14.81 22.65 -9.40
C ALA A 93 15.52 23.84 -8.71
N PHE A 94 14.74 24.83 -8.27
CA PHE A 94 15.27 25.97 -7.51
C PHE A 94 15.79 25.57 -6.11
N ASP A 95 15.09 24.65 -5.44
CA ASP A 95 15.54 24.01 -4.20
C ASP A 95 15.90 22.54 -4.49
N THR A 96 17.13 22.33 -4.94
CA THR A 96 17.63 21.01 -5.33
C THR A 96 17.71 20.05 -4.14
N ALA A 97 18.05 20.52 -2.95
CA ALA A 97 18.23 19.66 -1.77
C ALA A 97 16.90 19.02 -1.34
N SER A 98 15.85 19.82 -1.17
CA SER A 98 14.51 19.29 -0.83
C SER A 98 13.94 18.45 -1.96
N SER A 99 14.16 18.86 -3.22
CA SER A 99 13.66 18.13 -4.39
C SER A 99 14.32 16.75 -4.55
N LEU A 100 15.62 16.63 -4.27
CA LEU A 100 16.31 15.33 -4.28
C LEU A 100 15.78 14.39 -3.21
N GLY A 101 15.50 14.89 -2.00
CA GLY A 101 14.88 14.09 -0.94
C GLY A 101 13.49 13.57 -1.33
N MET A 102 12.68 14.39 -2.00
CA MET A 102 11.38 13.97 -2.51
C MET A 102 11.52 12.99 -3.69
N LEU A 103 12.46 13.22 -4.60
CA LEU A 103 12.73 12.34 -5.74
C LEU A 103 13.14 10.94 -5.26
N GLU A 104 14.06 10.83 -4.29
CA GLU A 104 14.48 9.54 -3.72
C GLU A 104 13.27 8.77 -3.16
N LYS A 105 12.38 9.48 -2.46
CA LYS A 105 11.16 8.91 -1.89
C LYS A 105 10.20 8.39 -2.97
N VAL A 106 9.94 9.19 -4.01
CA VAL A 106 9.06 8.81 -5.12
C VAL A 106 9.64 7.65 -5.93
N LEU A 107 10.93 7.69 -6.26
CA LEU A 107 11.60 6.63 -7.01
C LEU A 107 11.55 5.28 -6.30
N LYS A 108 11.68 5.25 -4.96
CA LYS A 108 11.55 4.02 -4.17
C LYS A 108 10.14 3.42 -4.26
N ILE A 109 9.11 4.26 -4.27
CA ILE A 109 7.71 3.82 -4.39
C ILE A 109 7.47 3.30 -5.80
N ASP A 110 7.82 4.09 -6.82
CA ASP A 110 7.57 3.74 -8.23
C ASP A 110 8.34 2.49 -8.67
N LEU A 111 9.57 2.31 -8.17
CA LEU A 111 10.32 1.07 -8.35
C LEU A 111 9.52 -0.14 -7.85
N MET A 112 8.96 -0.03 -6.65
CA MET A 112 8.16 -1.12 -6.08
C MET A 112 6.82 -1.31 -6.83
N VAL A 113 6.21 -0.25 -7.35
CA VAL A 113 5.04 -0.35 -8.23
C VAL A 113 5.39 -1.16 -9.48
N LEU A 114 6.52 -0.87 -10.13
CA LEU A 114 6.99 -1.64 -11.30
C LEU A 114 7.26 -3.10 -10.93
N VAL A 115 7.88 -3.37 -9.77
CA VAL A 115 8.11 -4.73 -9.27
C VAL A 115 6.81 -5.48 -9.04
N ILE A 116 5.80 -4.84 -8.44
CA ILE A 116 4.48 -5.44 -8.25
C ILE A 116 3.85 -5.80 -9.60
N LEU A 117 3.94 -4.92 -10.60
CA LEU A 117 3.44 -5.18 -11.95
C LEU A 117 4.15 -6.36 -12.63
N MET A 118 5.44 -6.58 -12.35
CA MET A 118 6.17 -7.77 -12.84
C MET A 118 5.67 -9.07 -12.22
N LEU A 119 5.18 -9.00 -10.98
CA LEU A 119 4.80 -10.16 -10.17
C LEU A 119 3.32 -10.52 -10.28
N ILE A 120 2.45 -9.57 -10.64
CA ILE A 120 1.05 -9.84 -10.94
C ILE A 120 0.92 -10.33 -12.38
N ARG A 121 0.60 -11.62 -12.55
CA ARG A 121 0.55 -12.29 -13.86
C ARG A 121 -0.83 -12.83 -14.18
N THR A 122 -1.56 -13.24 -13.15
CA THR A 122 -2.86 -13.91 -13.26
C THR A 122 -3.99 -13.06 -12.69
N LYS A 123 -5.23 -13.36 -13.12
CA LYS A 123 -6.44 -12.74 -12.54
C LYS A 123 -6.52 -12.95 -11.03
N ARG A 124 -6.09 -14.11 -10.53
CA ARG A 124 -6.09 -14.42 -9.10
C ARG A 124 -5.14 -13.49 -8.33
N GLU A 125 -3.91 -13.32 -8.81
CA GLU A 125 -2.92 -12.42 -8.20
C GLU A 125 -3.41 -10.96 -8.22
N MET A 126 -4.02 -10.52 -9.33
CA MET A 126 -4.63 -9.18 -9.42
C MET A 126 -5.77 -9.00 -8.41
N MET A 127 -6.64 -9.99 -8.26
CA MET A 127 -7.72 -9.95 -7.27
C MET A 127 -7.16 -9.89 -5.84
N VAL A 128 -6.13 -10.67 -5.52
CA VAL A 128 -5.46 -10.63 -4.20
C VAL A 128 -4.87 -9.24 -3.95
N PHE A 129 -4.18 -8.67 -4.94
CA PHE A 129 -3.64 -7.31 -4.84
C PHE A 129 -4.74 -6.27 -4.57
N ALA A 130 -5.84 -6.33 -5.33
CA ALA A 130 -6.99 -5.45 -5.12
C ALA A 130 -7.56 -5.58 -3.71
N TRP A 131 -7.71 -6.80 -3.19
CA TRP A 131 -8.16 -7.04 -1.81
C TRP A 131 -7.20 -6.45 -0.78
N VAL A 132 -5.89 -6.72 -0.90
CA VAL A 132 -4.89 -6.22 0.04
C VAL A 132 -4.86 -4.70 0.04
N LEU A 133 -4.81 -4.07 -1.14
CA LEU A 133 -4.80 -2.61 -1.28
C LEU A 133 -6.06 -1.98 -0.67
N THR A 134 -7.24 -2.47 -1.07
CA THR A 134 -8.52 -1.91 -0.67
C THR A 134 -8.75 -2.06 0.83
N LEU A 135 -8.49 -3.23 1.41
CA LEU A 135 -8.69 -3.46 2.85
C LEU A 135 -7.67 -2.70 3.70
N SER A 136 -6.46 -2.47 3.18
CA SER A 136 -5.44 -1.66 3.88
C SER A 136 -5.91 -0.23 4.10
N VAL A 137 -6.58 0.37 3.12
CA VAL A 137 -7.14 1.72 3.24
C VAL A 137 -8.48 1.70 3.99
N ALA A 138 -9.37 0.77 3.65
CA ALA A 138 -10.70 0.65 4.27
C ALA A 138 -10.63 0.41 5.78
N PHE A 139 -9.56 -0.18 6.30
CA PHE A 139 -9.31 -0.28 7.73
C PHE A 139 -9.43 1.07 8.45
N PHE A 140 -8.87 2.13 7.87
CA PHE A 140 -8.94 3.47 8.43
C PHE A 140 -10.32 4.10 8.31
N GLY A 141 -11.01 3.84 7.19
CA GLY A 141 -12.38 4.32 6.99
C GLY A 141 -13.35 3.68 7.97
N ILE A 142 -13.34 2.36 8.09
CA ILE A 142 -14.20 1.62 9.03
C ILE A 142 -13.94 2.08 10.48
N LYS A 143 -12.66 2.14 10.89
CA LYS A 143 -12.30 2.58 12.24
C LYS A 143 -12.68 4.05 12.48
N GLY A 144 -12.42 4.91 11.50
CA GLY A 144 -12.70 6.34 11.54
C GLY A 144 -14.20 6.63 11.57
N GLY A 145 -14.97 6.03 10.68
CA GLY A 145 -16.42 6.17 10.58
C GLY A 145 -17.14 5.72 11.84
N ILE A 146 -16.76 4.58 12.43
CA ILE A 146 -17.30 4.12 13.72
C ILE A 146 -17.01 5.15 14.82
N PHE A 147 -15.78 5.67 14.88
CA PHE A 147 -15.40 6.68 15.85
C PHE A 147 -16.18 7.98 15.69
N THR A 148 -16.32 8.47 14.45
CA THR A 148 -17.11 9.67 14.11
C THR A 148 -18.57 9.50 14.54
N LEU A 149 -19.20 8.36 14.23
CA LEU A 149 -20.58 8.07 14.65
C LEU A 149 -20.71 8.03 16.18
N SER A 150 -19.75 7.41 16.87
CA SER A 150 -19.79 7.30 18.35
C SER A 150 -19.57 8.63 19.08
N THR A 151 -18.89 9.59 18.44
CA THR A 151 -18.54 10.89 19.03
C THR A 151 -19.38 12.04 18.48
N GLY A 152 -20.34 11.75 17.58
CA GLY A 152 -21.15 12.77 16.92
C GLY A 152 -20.35 13.71 16.00
N GLY A 153 -19.15 13.30 15.57
CA GLY A 153 -18.27 14.12 14.73
C GLY A 153 -17.55 15.26 15.45
N ALA A 154 -17.46 15.21 16.79
CA ALA A 154 -16.77 16.24 17.56
C ALA A 154 -15.23 16.26 17.36
N PHE A 155 -14.65 15.19 16.79
CA PHE A 155 -13.20 15.03 16.64
C PHE A 155 -12.80 14.74 15.20
N HIS A 156 -11.57 15.11 14.85
CA HIS A 156 -10.97 14.78 13.56
C HIS A 156 -10.35 13.39 13.56
N VAL A 157 -10.63 12.63 12.49
CA VAL A 157 -9.97 11.35 12.21
C VAL A 157 -8.65 11.62 11.47
N ARG A 158 -7.59 10.95 11.90
CA ARG A 158 -6.25 11.03 11.30
C ARG A 158 -5.71 9.61 11.08
N GLY A 159 -4.88 9.45 10.06
CA GLY A 159 -4.16 8.18 9.87
C GLY A 159 -2.93 8.06 10.78
N PRO A 160 -2.08 7.05 10.55
CA PRO A 160 -0.89 6.81 11.37
C PRO A 160 0.10 7.96 11.26
N SER A 161 0.71 8.35 12.38
CA SER A 161 1.75 9.37 12.42
C SER A 161 2.96 8.98 11.57
N GLY A 162 3.51 9.94 10.81
CA GLY A 162 4.64 9.72 9.91
C GLY A 162 4.28 8.90 8.67
N SER A 163 3.00 8.83 8.30
CA SER A 163 2.51 8.15 7.09
C SER A 163 1.91 9.13 6.09
N TYR A 164 1.75 8.71 4.83
CA TYR A 164 1.11 9.53 3.80
C TYR A 164 -0.37 9.83 4.08
N LEU A 165 -1.00 9.00 4.92
CA LEU A 165 -2.41 9.11 5.29
C LEU A 165 -2.59 9.79 6.66
N GLU A 166 -1.53 10.37 7.23
CA GLU A 166 -1.59 11.03 8.54
C GLU A 166 -2.62 12.18 8.54
N GLU A 167 -2.57 13.02 7.51
CA GLU A 167 -3.46 14.17 7.38
C GLU A 167 -4.88 13.76 7.01
N ASN A 168 -5.87 14.51 7.51
CA ASN A 168 -7.28 14.24 7.25
C ASN A 168 -7.63 14.34 5.74
N ASN A 169 -7.06 15.32 5.03
CA ASN A 169 -7.33 15.49 3.60
C ASN A 169 -6.79 14.32 2.77
N SER A 170 -5.55 13.87 3.04
CA SER A 170 -4.97 12.74 2.31
C SER A 170 -5.70 11.43 2.64
N LEU A 171 -6.13 11.25 3.89
CA LEU A 171 -6.97 10.13 4.28
C LEU A 171 -8.32 10.15 3.57
N ALA A 172 -9.02 11.29 3.56
CA ALA A 172 -10.33 11.43 2.90
C ALA A 172 -10.24 11.12 1.40
N VAL A 173 -9.22 11.64 0.71
CA VAL A 173 -8.97 11.33 -0.70
C VAL A 173 -8.75 9.83 -0.91
N ALA A 174 -7.94 9.18 -0.06
CA ALA A 174 -7.72 7.75 -0.14
C ALA A 174 -9.00 6.93 0.08
N LEU A 175 -9.86 7.34 1.01
CA LEU A 175 -11.15 6.68 1.29
C LEU A 175 -12.11 6.81 0.11
N ILE A 176 -12.25 8.00 -0.48
CA ILE A 176 -13.10 8.22 -1.66
C ILE A 176 -12.66 7.33 -2.83
N MET A 177 -11.35 7.18 -3.06
CA MET A 177 -10.84 6.26 -4.09
C MET A 177 -11.08 4.78 -3.76
N THR A 178 -11.24 4.44 -2.47
CA THR A 178 -11.44 3.07 -2.00
C THR A 178 -12.89 2.60 -2.15
N VAL A 179 -13.88 3.50 -2.08
CA VAL A 179 -15.31 3.17 -2.25
C VAL A 179 -15.62 2.42 -3.56
N PRO A 180 -15.22 2.88 -4.76
CA PRO A 180 -15.47 2.12 -5.99
C PRO A 180 -14.73 0.78 -6.02
N MET A 181 -13.57 0.67 -5.37
CA MET A 181 -12.84 -0.60 -5.24
C MET A 181 -13.59 -1.57 -4.32
N LEU A 182 -14.12 -1.12 -3.19
CA LEU A 182 -15.00 -1.92 -2.32
C LEU A 182 -16.23 -2.40 -3.08
N ARG A 183 -16.85 -1.53 -3.89
CA ARG A 183 -17.98 -1.92 -4.75
C ARG A 183 -17.59 -2.98 -5.77
N PHE A 184 -16.43 -2.85 -6.41
CA PHE A 184 -15.91 -3.89 -7.31
C PHE A 184 -15.67 -5.21 -6.58
N LEU A 185 -15.04 -5.20 -5.41
CA LEU A 185 -14.81 -6.43 -4.64
C LEU A 185 -16.13 -7.06 -4.15
N GLN A 186 -17.12 -6.22 -3.80
CA GLN A 186 -18.46 -6.67 -3.42
C GLN A 186 -19.16 -7.47 -4.53
N THR A 187 -18.99 -7.12 -5.82
CA THR A 187 -19.62 -7.85 -6.93
C THR A 187 -19.00 -9.24 -7.13
N THR A 188 -17.81 -9.48 -6.59
CA THR A 188 -17.14 -10.79 -6.62
C THR A 188 -17.57 -11.73 -5.48
N LEU A 189 -18.37 -11.24 -4.53
CA LEU A 189 -18.85 -12.03 -3.39
C LEU A 189 -20.16 -12.75 -3.74
N GLU A 190 -20.29 -13.99 -3.28
CA GLU A 190 -21.50 -14.80 -3.53
C GLU A 190 -22.53 -14.63 -2.40
N LYS A 191 -22.06 -14.65 -1.15
CA LYS A 191 -22.95 -14.68 0.03
C LYS A 191 -23.53 -13.31 0.33
N ALA A 192 -24.84 -13.26 0.63
CA ALA A 192 -25.53 -12.03 0.94
C ALA A 192 -24.91 -11.27 2.12
N TRP A 193 -24.55 -11.94 3.22
CA TRP A 193 -23.97 -11.28 4.40
C TRP A 193 -22.64 -10.58 4.08
N GLN A 194 -21.82 -11.17 3.19
CA GLN A 194 -20.54 -10.56 2.77
C GLN A 194 -20.78 -9.28 1.97
N LYS A 195 -21.83 -9.26 1.13
CA LYS A 195 -22.24 -8.06 0.41
C LYS A 195 -22.71 -6.97 1.36
N HIS A 196 -23.54 -7.31 2.34
CA HIS A 196 -24.00 -6.34 3.35
C HIS A 196 -22.84 -5.79 4.18
N ALA A 197 -21.87 -6.63 4.56
CA ALA A 197 -20.66 -6.20 5.24
C ALA A 197 -19.84 -5.19 4.39
N MET A 198 -19.71 -5.42 3.09
CA MET A 198 -19.06 -4.45 2.19
C MET A 198 -19.87 -3.16 2.01
N THR A 199 -21.20 -3.22 1.97
CA THR A 199 -22.03 -2.01 1.95
C THR A 199 -21.83 -1.20 3.23
N ALA A 200 -21.81 -1.85 4.39
CA ALA A 200 -21.53 -1.18 5.66
C ALA A 200 -20.13 -0.55 5.65
N ALA A 201 -19.11 -1.27 5.16
CA ALA A 201 -17.77 -0.72 5.01
C ALA A 201 -17.74 0.52 4.09
N MET A 202 -18.46 0.51 2.97
CA MET A 202 -18.55 1.66 2.06
C MET A 202 -19.26 2.87 2.68
N VAL A 203 -20.21 2.66 3.59
CA VAL A 203 -20.89 3.77 4.29
C VAL A 203 -20.00 4.38 5.38
N LEU A 204 -19.09 3.57 5.96
CA LEU A 204 -18.16 4.03 6.99
C LEU A 204 -16.91 4.72 6.42
N CYS A 205 -16.52 4.39 5.19
CA CYS A 205 -15.41 5.01 4.46
C CYS A 205 -15.84 6.28 3.75
#